data_AF-A0A7R9VMY8-F1
#
_entry.id   AF-A0A7R9VMY8-F1
#
_cell.length_a   1.000
_cell.length_b   1.000
_cell.length_c   1.000
_cell.angle_alpha   90.00
_cell.angle_beta   90.00
_cell.angle_gamma   90.00
#
_symmetry.space_group_name_H-M   'P 1'
#
loop_
_entity.id
_entity.type
_entity.pdbx_description
1 polymer ?
#
loop_
_entity_poly.entity_id
_entity_poly.type
_entity_poly.pdbx_seq_one_letter_code
_entity_poly.pdbx_strand_id
1 'polypeptide(L)'
;HGPVVIEGGGLTKKAATKALEDMRGGRKVTSASAEESYEALDKYGIDLVKEAEEGRLDPVVGRDEEIRRVVQILSRRTKNNPCLVGEPGVGKTAIVEGLARRILDGDVPETLRGVALRTLDMGALVAGA
;
A
#
# COMPACT_ATOMS: atom_id res chain seq x y z
N HIS A 1 -36.80 -5.52 3.57
CA HIS A 1 -35.68 -5.44 4.53
C HIS A 1 -36.20 -5.73 5.93
N GLY A 2 -35.90 -6.93 6.47
CA GLY A 2 -36.09 -7.23 7.89
C GLY A 2 -35.05 -6.50 8.76
N PRO A 3 -35.26 -6.41 10.09
CA PRO A 3 -34.45 -5.57 10.96
C PRO A 3 -33.22 -6.28 11.53
N VAL A 4 -32.16 -5.48 11.64
CA VAL A 4 -31.07 -5.42 12.63
C VAL A 4 -31.02 -6.52 13.70
N VAL A 5 -29.83 -7.13 13.85
CA VAL A 5 -29.28 -7.50 15.17
C VAL A 5 -27.76 -7.33 15.13
N ILE A 6 -27.22 -6.47 16.00
CA ILE A 6 -25.97 -6.75 16.72
C ILE A 6 -26.12 -6.13 18.13
N GLU A 7 -26.24 -7.02 19.12
CA GLU A 7 -26.17 -6.74 20.55
C GLU A 7 -24.73 -6.47 20.99
N GLY A 8 -24.56 -5.66 22.04
CA GLY A 8 -23.36 -5.70 22.89
C GLY A 8 -22.25 -4.69 22.55
N GLY A 9 -22.42 -3.45 22.98
CA GLY A 9 -21.35 -2.44 23.02
C GLY A 9 -21.85 -1.07 22.60
N GLY A 10 -21.95 -0.13 23.54
CA GLY A 10 -22.56 1.19 23.39
C GLY A 10 -21.85 2.15 22.44
N LEU A 11 -21.72 1.81 21.15
CA LEU A 11 -21.38 2.75 20.09
C LEU A 11 -22.66 3.16 19.36
N THR A 12 -23.15 4.35 19.68
CA THR A 12 -24.21 4.99 18.90
C THR A 12 -23.69 5.25 17.48
N LYS A 13 -24.44 4.89 16.44
CA LYS A 13 -24.09 5.16 15.02
C LYS A 13 -23.65 6.62 14.77
N LYS A 14 -24.17 7.56 15.57
CA LYS A 14 -23.79 8.99 15.59
C LYS A 14 -22.34 9.25 16.05
N ALA A 15 -21.82 8.49 17.01
CA ALA A 15 -20.45 8.64 17.48
C ALA A 15 -19.43 8.09 16.46
N ALA A 16 -19.75 6.96 15.82
CA ALA A 16 -18.92 6.39 14.76
C ALA A 16 -18.88 7.29 13.51
N THR A 17 -20.01 7.88 13.12
CA THR A 17 -20.04 8.82 11.99
C THR A 17 -19.29 10.12 12.29
N LYS A 18 -19.41 10.65 13.51
CA LYS A 18 -18.69 11.86 13.92
C LYS A 18 -17.17 11.65 14.02
N ALA A 19 -16.73 10.51 14.56
CA ALA A 19 -15.31 10.15 14.58
C ALA A 19 -14.74 9.93 13.17
N LEU A 20 -15.53 9.34 12.26
CA LEU A 20 -15.17 9.25 10.85
C LEU A 20 -15.08 10.62 10.19
N GLU A 21 -15.97 11.56 10.49
CA GLU A 21 -15.93 12.93 9.97
C GLU A 21 -14.72 13.73 10.50
N ASP A 22 -14.40 13.57 11.78
CA ASP A 22 -13.24 14.23 12.42
C ASP A 22 -11.90 13.65 11.92
N MET A 23 -11.80 12.34 11.67
CA MET A 23 -10.63 11.72 11.02
C MET A 23 -10.50 12.07 9.53
N ARG A 24 -11.60 12.44 8.86
CA ARG A 24 -11.63 12.76 7.42
C ARG A 24 -11.09 14.14 7.07
N GLY A 25 -10.75 14.98 8.06
CA GLY A 25 -9.83 16.12 7.92
C GLY A 25 -10.02 17.01 6.68
N GLY A 26 -11.27 17.23 6.24
CA GLY A 26 -11.60 18.08 5.09
C GLY A 26 -11.20 17.55 3.70
N ARG A 27 -10.64 16.35 3.55
CA ARG A 27 -10.45 15.74 2.22
C ARG A 27 -11.74 15.06 1.78
N LYS A 28 -12.56 15.83 1.08
CA LYS A 28 -13.56 15.26 0.17
C LYS A 28 -12.84 14.34 -0.82
N VAL A 29 -13.16 13.04 -0.77
CA VAL A 29 -12.99 12.16 -1.94
C VAL A 29 -14.06 12.63 -2.94
N THR A 30 -13.75 13.70 -3.67
CA THR A 30 -14.63 14.22 -4.72
C THR A 30 -13.79 14.46 -5.96
N SER A 31 -13.53 13.38 -6.68
CA SER A 31 -13.39 13.48 -8.13
C SER A 31 -13.74 12.12 -8.70
N ALA A 32 -14.60 12.08 -9.72
CA ALA A 32 -14.76 10.89 -10.58
C ALA A 32 -13.38 10.40 -11.07
N SER A 33 -12.43 11.33 -11.24
CA SER A 33 -11.02 11.05 -11.54
C SER A 33 -10.28 10.24 -10.45
N ALA A 34 -10.64 10.36 -9.17
CA ALA A 34 -10.03 9.54 -8.11
C ALA A 34 -10.53 8.09 -8.20
N GLU A 35 -11.83 7.85 -8.41
CA GLU A 35 -12.36 6.51 -8.65
C GLU A 35 -11.79 5.90 -9.93
N GLU A 36 -11.73 6.67 -11.02
CA GLU A 36 -11.12 6.27 -12.29
C GLU A 36 -9.62 5.95 -12.15
N SER A 37 -8.88 6.74 -11.37
CA SER A 37 -7.47 6.46 -11.06
C SER A 37 -7.30 5.21 -10.21
N TYR A 38 -8.18 4.98 -9.24
CA TYR A 38 -8.18 3.76 -8.43
C TYR A 38 -8.50 2.53 -9.29
N GLU A 39 -9.49 2.63 -10.17
CA GLU A 39 -9.87 1.55 -11.08
C GLU A 39 -8.76 1.25 -12.10
N ALA A 40 -8.05 2.27 -12.58
CA ALA A 40 -6.85 2.10 -13.41
C ALA A 40 -5.70 1.42 -12.65
N LEU A 41 -5.45 1.81 -11.40
CA LEU A 41 -4.42 1.18 -10.57
C LEU A 41 -4.71 -0.28 -10.26
N ASP A 42 -5.98 -0.63 -10.03
CA ASP A 42 -6.38 -2.03 -9.79
C ASP A 42 -6.39 -2.85 -11.10
N LYS A 43 -6.60 -2.22 -12.27
CA LYS A 43 -6.51 -2.88 -13.58
C LYS A 43 -5.06 -3.12 -14.04
N TYR A 44 -4.14 -2.22 -13.69
CA TYR A 44 -2.78 -2.19 -14.26
C TYR A 44 -1.66 -2.36 -13.22
N GLY A 45 -2.01 -2.57 -11.95
CA GLY A 45 -1.06 -2.74 -10.87
C GLY A 45 -1.35 -3.97 -10.02
N ILE A 46 -0.31 -4.48 -9.35
CA ILE A 46 -0.39 -5.60 -8.43
C ILE A 46 -0.04 -5.09 -7.03
N ASP A 47 -0.87 -5.39 -6.04
CA ASP A 47 -0.64 -5.03 -4.64
C ASP A 47 0.25 -6.06 -3.96
N LEU A 48 1.54 -5.73 -3.82
CA LEU A 48 2.54 -6.62 -3.25
C LEU A 48 2.32 -6.90 -1.76
N VAL A 49 1.67 -6.00 -1.01
CA VAL A 49 1.39 -6.27 0.41
C VAL A 49 0.34 -7.36 0.53
N LYS A 50 -0.68 -7.33 -0.34
CA LYS A 50 -1.68 -8.42 -0.44
C LYS A 50 -1.05 -9.72 -0.92
N GLU A 51 -0.20 -9.67 -1.95
CA GLU A 51 0.56 -10.85 -2.39
C GLU A 51 1.38 -11.46 -1.24
N ALA A 52 2.01 -10.61 -0.42
CA ALA A 52 2.77 -11.06 0.76
C ALA A 52 1.86 -11.70 1.82
N GLU A 53 0.68 -11.12 2.06
CA GLU A 53 -0.33 -11.63 3.00
C GLU A 53 -0.86 -13.00 2.56
N GLU A 54 -1.10 -13.16 1.25
CA GLU A 54 -1.56 -14.40 0.63
C GLU A 54 -0.43 -15.45 0.47
N GLY A 55 0.79 -15.12 0.87
CA GLY A 55 1.94 -16.03 0.81
C GLY A 55 2.44 -16.31 -0.61
N ARG A 56 2.13 -15.43 -1.56
CA ARG A 56 2.53 -15.54 -2.98
C ARG A 56 3.93 -15.01 -3.27
N LEU A 57 4.53 -14.27 -2.34
CA LEU A 57 5.90 -13.77 -2.47
C LEU A 57 6.92 -14.76 -1.88
N ASP A 58 8.00 -14.99 -2.61
CA ASP A 58 9.12 -15.80 -2.15
C ASP A 58 9.86 -15.12 -0.99
N PRO A 59 10.41 -15.90 -0.03
CA PRO A 59 11.20 -15.34 1.06
C PRO A 59 12.50 -14.72 0.53
N VAL A 60 12.74 -13.47 0.91
CA VAL A 60 13.91 -12.71 0.47
C VAL A 60 15.08 -12.95 1.42
N VAL A 61 16.21 -13.44 0.89
CA VAL A 61 17.41 -13.75 1.67
C VAL A 61 18.56 -12.79 1.32
N GLY A 62 19.23 -12.26 2.34
CA GLY A 62 20.47 -11.50 2.17
C GLY A 62 20.33 -10.09 1.58
N ARG A 63 19.13 -9.49 1.62
CA ARG A 63 18.83 -8.13 1.11
C ARG A 63 18.39 -7.14 2.20
N ASP A 64 18.68 -7.46 3.46
CA ASP A 64 18.20 -6.67 4.60
C ASP A 64 18.71 -5.23 4.62
N GLU A 65 19.96 -5.00 4.18
CA GLU A 65 20.55 -3.66 4.15
C GLU A 65 19.91 -2.79 3.08
N GLU A 66 19.68 -3.34 1.88
CA GLU A 66 19.02 -2.63 0.80
C GLU A 66 17.57 -2.31 1.15
N ILE A 67 16.83 -3.27 1.70
CA ILE A 67 15.44 -3.05 2.15
C ILE A 67 15.41 -1.95 3.23
N ARG A 68 16.29 -2.00 4.23
CA ARG A 68 16.39 -0.94 5.25
C ARG A 68 16.67 0.43 4.63
N ARG A 69 17.57 0.50 3.64
CA ARG A 69 17.88 1.76 2.94
C ARG A 69 16.67 2.31 2.18
N VAL A 70 15.89 1.44 1.54
CA VAL A 70 14.65 1.82 0.85
C VAL A 70 13.63 2.39 1.84
N VAL A 71 13.38 1.69 2.95
CA VAL A 71 12.51 2.16 4.05
C VAL A 71 12.95 3.53 4.56
N GLN A 72 14.25 3.71 4.79
CA GLN A 72 14.81 4.96 5.26
C GLN A 72 14.60 6.10 4.25
N ILE A 73 14.78 5.85 2.96
CA ILE A 73 14.55 6.85 1.90
C ILE A 73 13.08 7.23 1.84
N LEU A 74 12.17 6.25 1.81
CA LEU A 74 10.72 6.47 1.74
C LEU A 74 10.19 7.28 2.93
N SER A 75 10.82 7.14 4.10
CA SER A 75 10.43 7.84 5.34
C SER A 75 10.94 9.29 5.41
N ARG A 76 11.68 9.77 4.39
CA ARG A 76 12.18 11.16 4.35
C ARG A 76 11.05 12.14 4.02
N ARG A 77 11.18 13.38 4.51
CA ARG A 77 10.27 14.48 4.15
C ARG A 77 10.45 14.95 2.70
N THR A 78 11.66 14.89 2.17
CA THR A 78 11.99 15.30 0.79
C THR A 78 12.93 14.29 0.15
N LYS A 79 12.89 14.19 -1.19
CA LYS A 79 13.67 13.20 -1.97
C LYS A 79 13.44 11.77 -1.45
N ASN A 80 12.18 11.42 -1.25
CA ASN A 80 11.75 10.14 -0.70
C ASN A 80 11.49 9.08 -1.78
N ASN A 81 12.01 9.27 -3.00
CA ASN A 81 11.82 8.37 -4.12
C ASN A 81 13.11 7.53 -4.31
N PRO A 82 13.16 6.29 -3.79
CA PRO A 82 14.30 5.41 -4.00
C PRO A 82 14.39 4.99 -5.47
N CYS A 83 15.62 4.88 -6.00
CA CYS A 83 15.89 4.32 -7.32
C CYS A 83 16.89 3.17 -7.18
N LEU A 84 16.47 1.96 -7.54
CA LEU A 84 17.30 0.75 -7.45
C LEU A 84 18.14 0.59 -8.72
N VAL A 85 19.44 0.85 -8.59
CA VAL A 85 20.41 0.76 -9.70
C VAL A 85 21.28 -0.48 -9.54
N GLY A 86 21.65 -1.12 -10.65
CA GLY A 86 22.39 -2.37 -10.69
C GLY A 86 22.18 -3.09 -12.02
N GLU A 87 22.95 -4.15 -12.26
CA GLU A 87 22.86 -4.97 -13.47
C GLU A 87 21.49 -5.67 -13.59
N PRO A 88 21.04 -6.03 -14.80
CA PRO A 88 19.86 -6.89 -14.97
C PRO A 88 20.04 -8.22 -14.23
N GLY A 89 18.98 -8.74 -13.63
CA GLY A 89 18.99 -10.06 -12.98
C GLY A 89 19.53 -10.10 -11.54
N VAL A 90 20.03 -9.00 -10.97
CA VAL A 90 20.56 -8.98 -9.58
C VAL A 90 19.49 -9.08 -8.48
N GLY A 91 18.22 -9.23 -8.84
CA GLY A 91 17.11 -9.37 -7.89
C GLY A 91 16.59 -8.04 -7.32
N LYS A 92 16.56 -6.97 -8.12
CA LYS A 92 15.96 -5.68 -7.69
C LYS A 92 14.50 -5.84 -7.25
N THR A 93 13.76 -6.72 -7.92
CA THR A 93 12.37 -7.06 -7.58
C THR A 93 12.27 -7.64 -6.17
N ALA A 94 13.21 -8.52 -5.78
CA ALA A 94 13.24 -9.11 -4.45
C ALA A 94 13.40 -8.07 -3.33
N ILE A 95 14.05 -6.93 -3.60
CA ILE A 95 14.12 -5.83 -2.61
C ILE A 95 12.72 -5.22 -2.38
N VAL A 96 11.91 -5.10 -3.44
CA VAL A 96 10.55 -4.55 -3.36
C VAL A 96 9.59 -5.54 -2.72
N GLU A 97 9.72 -6.83 -3.02
CA GLU A 97 8.95 -7.91 -2.38
C GLU A 97 9.28 -8.01 -0.88
N GLY A 98 10.56 -7.90 -0.53
CA GLY A 98 11.00 -7.86 0.87
C GLY A 98 10.49 -6.61 1.60
N LEU A 99 10.38 -5.47 0.91
CA LEU A 99 9.73 -4.28 1.45
C LEU A 99 8.24 -4.53 1.75
N ALA A 100 7.50 -5.15 0.82
CA ALA A 100 6.09 -5.51 1.06
C ALA A 100 5.93 -6.39 2.29
N ARG A 101 6.82 -7.38 2.46
CA ARG A 101 6.80 -8.25 3.63
C ARG A 101 7.04 -7.49 4.93
N ARG A 102 8.00 -6.56 4.96
CA ARG A 102 8.23 -5.72 6.15
C ARG A 102 7.08 -4.79 6.48
N ILE A 103 6.38 -4.26 5.47
CA ILE A 103 5.16 -3.48 5.68
C ILE A 103 4.08 -4.34 6.31
N LEU A 104 3.87 -5.57 5.81
CA LEU A 104 2.92 -6.54 6.36
C LEU A 104 3.25 -6.90 7.81
N ASP A 105 4.51 -7.23 8.09
CA ASP A 105 4.98 -7.62 9.42
C ASP A 105 5.04 -6.44 10.41
N GLY A 106 4.85 -5.20 9.92
CA GLY A 106 4.95 -3.99 10.72
C GLY A 106 6.37 -3.55 11.08
N ASP A 107 7.39 -4.17 10.49
CA ASP A 107 8.82 -3.82 10.62
C ASP A 107 9.20 -2.61 9.74
N VAL A 108 8.44 -1.53 9.91
CA VAL A 108 8.65 -0.25 9.23
C VAL A 108 8.27 0.91 10.16
N PRO A 109 8.79 2.13 9.92
CA PRO A 109 8.35 3.33 10.63
C PRO A 109 6.84 3.57 10.48
N GLU A 110 6.24 4.27 11.45
CA GLU A 110 4.81 4.68 11.44
C GLU A 110 4.34 5.22 10.09
N THR A 111 5.18 6.03 9.44
CA THR A 111 4.88 6.65 8.14
C THR A 111 4.61 5.66 7.00
N LEU A 112 5.05 4.41 7.15
CA LEU A 112 4.90 3.35 6.16
C LEU A 112 4.02 2.19 6.65
N ARG A 113 3.49 2.25 7.88
CA ARG A 113 2.58 1.23 8.38
C ARG A 113 1.25 1.29 7.65
N GLY A 114 0.76 0.12 7.22
CA GLY A 114 -0.52 0.00 6.52
C GLY A 114 -0.57 0.68 5.15
N VAL A 115 0.58 1.06 4.58
CA VAL A 115 0.65 1.64 3.23
C VAL A 115 0.53 0.52 2.20
N ALA A 116 -0.28 0.75 1.17
CA ALA A 116 -0.35 -0.15 0.02
C ALA A 116 0.90 0.01 -0.87
N LEU A 117 1.57 -1.10 -1.19
CA LEU A 117 2.70 -1.13 -2.12
C LEU A 117 2.25 -1.77 -3.43
N ARG A 118 2.17 -0.97 -4.50
CA ARG A 118 1.71 -1.43 -5.81
C ARG A 118 2.82 -1.37 -6.85
N THR A 119 2.93 -2.41 -7.68
CA THR A 119 3.69 -2.35 -8.94
C THR A 119 2.81 -1.78 -10.04
N LEU A 120 3.44 -1.28 -11.11
CA LEU A 120 2.76 -0.79 -12.30
C LEU A 120 3.32 -1.52 -13.51
N ASP A 121 2.44 -2.18 -14.27
CA ASP A 121 2.82 -2.71 -15.57
C ASP A 121 2.68 -1.61 -16.63
N MET A 122 3.83 -1.02 -16.98
CA MET A 122 3.91 0.00 -18.02
C MET A 122 3.51 -0.54 -19.40
N GLY A 123 3.70 -1.83 -19.67
CA GLY A 123 3.29 -2.46 -20.93
C GLY A 123 1.77 -2.54 -21.06
N ALA A 124 1.08 -2.92 -19.99
CA ALA A 124 -0.38 -2.92 -19.94
C ALA A 124 -0.97 -1.50 -20.05
N LEU A 125 -0.32 -0.51 -19.43
CA LEU A 125 -0.71 0.90 -19.54
C LEU A 125 -0.58 1.45 -20.96
N VAL A 126 0.46 1.07 -21.70
CA VAL A 126 0.70 1.53 -23.09
C VAL A 126 -0.19 0.79 -24.09
N ALA A 127 -0.52 -0.48 -23.84
CA ALA A 127 -1.37 -1.27 -24.74
C ALA A 127 -2.87 -0.93 -24.64
N GLY A 128 -3.29 -0.26 -23.57
CA GLY A 128 -4.67 0.18 -23.34
C GLY A 128 -4.92 1.68 -23.50
N ALA A 129 -3.93 2.45 -23.97
CA ALA A 129 -4.02 3.88 -24.28
C ALA A 129 -4.50 4.16 -25.71
#